data_AF-A0A812UPZ3-F1
#
_entry.id   AF-A0A812UPZ3-F1
#
_cell.length_a   1.000
_cell.length_b   1.000
_cell.length_c   1.000
_cell.angle_alpha   90.00
_cell.angle_beta   90.00
_cell.angle_gamma   90.00
#
_symmetry.space_group_name_H-M   'P 1'
#
loop_
_entity.id
_entity.type
_entity.pdbx_description
1 polymer ?
#
loop_
_entity_poly.entity_id
_entity_poly.type
_entity_poly.pdbx_seq_one_letter_code
_entity_poly.pdbx_strand_id
1 'polypeptide(L)'
;MGCERTKFLRNPKWMTLSKCMTLSCAAIDGFVLTQINKWHTRILMAMLNLTQGDWLRFDMGQNWHSLSKRYPWLLEKPHFSSLIDRLPELLVLQCIYLFILIFNLNASYAGKDEVEGCKTFWTFRFLASFFIGVFIGGFSFFGHVRCFAWLLASPVIRQIHMFLMHHECMENPPMYLYLTDGGPVEDLGLVQLLRRRRRWILSFDVGDDPACELIDLRTAIALARKEKICSFYLEKDPRRDLEEVINDFAKGRERFLHLGVLYKDAGGLSSEIGEIFHVRMRLLDPPSGVPVQPLVQPEEVRSGSALSAPPTHLAHSMVHLCPPHSDLELSAAANGGLHQDYVPSSQTSGSSDGTPTQKRAELGGICCECCNEWAHGGVCGAFPNTHTVNQFFTPKVWANFCRLGRETRLHKTSI
;
A
#
# COMPACT_ATOMS: atom_id res chain seq x y z
N MET A 1 8.32 15.54 0.32
CA MET A 1 9.22 14.40 0.04
C MET A 1 10.59 14.92 -0.37
N GLY A 2 11.69 14.21 -0.11
CA GLY A 2 13.05 14.63 -0.53
C GLY A 2 14.10 14.62 0.59
N CYS A 3 15.33 15.01 0.27
CA CYS A 3 16.46 15.19 1.19
C CYS A 3 17.23 16.47 0.85
N GLU A 4 18.29 16.81 1.59
CA GLU A 4 19.10 18.00 1.30
C GLU A 4 19.62 18.03 -0.14
N ARG A 5 20.08 16.88 -0.66
CA ARG A 5 20.54 16.73 -2.05
C ARG A 5 19.42 16.92 -3.07
N THR A 6 18.23 16.37 -2.81
CA THR A 6 17.11 16.41 -3.76
C THR A 6 16.14 17.55 -3.51
N LYS A 7 16.41 18.38 -2.50
CA LYS A 7 15.52 19.35 -1.81
C LYS A 7 14.15 18.78 -1.43
N PHE A 8 13.49 19.44 -0.48
CA PHE A 8 12.16 19.03 -0.03
C PHE A 8 11.07 19.58 -0.94
N LEU A 9 10.31 18.70 -1.57
CA LEU A 9 9.08 19.06 -2.26
C LEU A 9 7.91 19.20 -1.31
N ARG A 10 7.11 20.23 -1.54
CA ARG A 10 5.76 20.37 -0.97
C ARG A 10 4.84 19.39 -1.67
N ASN A 11 4.02 18.70 -0.89
CA ASN A 11 2.98 17.85 -1.46
C ASN A 11 1.99 18.72 -2.25
N PRO A 12 1.48 18.24 -3.40
CA PRO A 12 0.40 18.92 -4.11
C PRO A 12 -0.80 19.13 -3.18
N LYS A 13 -1.50 20.27 -3.28
CA LYS A 13 -2.69 20.56 -2.44
C LYS A 13 -3.77 19.48 -2.54
N TRP A 14 -3.88 18.82 -3.69
CA TRP A 14 -4.84 17.75 -3.95
C TRP A 14 -4.41 16.38 -3.38
N MET A 15 -3.15 16.23 -2.98
CA MET A 15 -2.61 14.98 -2.45
C MET A 15 -2.66 15.00 -0.92
N THR A 16 -3.83 14.65 -0.39
CA THR A 16 -4.04 14.52 1.07
C THR A 16 -3.28 13.32 1.61
N LEU A 17 -2.94 13.34 2.90
CA LEU A 17 -2.37 12.19 3.59
C LEU A 17 -3.27 10.96 3.47
N SER A 18 -4.59 11.13 3.56
CA SER A 18 -5.56 10.05 3.35
C SER A 18 -5.44 9.44 1.97
N LYS A 19 -5.28 10.25 0.92
CA LYS A 19 -5.08 9.76 -0.45
C LYS A 19 -3.75 9.02 -0.60
N CYS A 20 -2.67 9.53 -0.01
CA CYS A 20 -1.41 8.80 0.06
C CYS A 20 -1.60 7.44 0.73
N MET A 21 -2.26 7.42 1.90
CA MET A 21 -2.51 6.19 2.64
C MET A 21 -3.38 5.20 1.86
N THR A 22 -4.42 5.65 1.16
CA THR A 22 -5.24 4.77 0.31
C THR A 22 -4.43 4.18 -0.85
N LEU A 23 -3.54 4.97 -1.46
CA LEU A 23 -2.61 4.49 -2.49
C LEU A 23 -1.57 3.52 -1.90
N SER A 24 -1.16 3.72 -0.65
CA SER A 24 -0.22 2.85 0.07
C SER A 24 -0.85 1.57 0.62
N CYS A 25 -2.15 1.55 0.94
CA CYS A 25 -2.85 0.34 1.42
C CYS A 25 -3.04 -0.72 0.33
N ALA A 26 -2.61 -0.41 -0.89
CA ALA A 26 -2.86 -1.18 -2.07
C ALA A 26 -1.49 -1.78 -2.49
N ALA A 27 -1.03 -2.76 -1.72
CA ALA A 27 0.32 -3.33 -1.75
C ALA A 27 0.60 -4.29 -2.93
N ILE A 28 -0.39 -4.57 -3.78
CA ILE A 28 -0.29 -5.65 -4.77
C ILE A 28 0.77 -5.31 -5.82
N ASP A 29 0.82 -4.06 -6.26
CA ASP A 29 1.80 -3.61 -7.25
C ASP A 29 3.21 -3.58 -6.67
N GLY A 30 3.42 -3.01 -5.48
CA GLY A 30 4.68 -3.00 -4.78
C GLY A 30 5.20 -4.42 -4.59
N PHE A 31 4.34 -5.34 -4.13
CA PHE A 31 4.68 -6.75 -3.93
C PHE A 31 5.05 -7.45 -5.25
N VAL A 32 4.26 -7.28 -6.31
CA VAL A 32 4.54 -7.91 -7.61
C VAL A 32 5.83 -7.35 -8.24
N LEU A 33 6.02 -6.02 -8.17
CA LEU A 33 7.18 -5.35 -8.74
C LEU A 33 8.47 -5.77 -8.04
N THR A 34 8.43 -5.94 -6.70
CA THR A 34 9.61 -6.23 -5.88
C THR A 34 9.88 -7.73 -5.67
N GLN A 35 8.86 -8.50 -5.30
CA GLN A 35 9.02 -9.89 -4.83
C GLN A 35 8.82 -10.94 -5.94
N ILE A 36 7.82 -10.76 -6.81
CA ILE A 36 7.46 -11.79 -7.79
C ILE A 36 8.37 -11.73 -9.03
N ASN A 37 8.80 -10.54 -9.47
CA ASN A 37 9.71 -10.30 -10.61
C ASN A 37 9.50 -11.22 -11.84
N LYS A 38 8.24 -11.59 -12.14
CA LYS A 38 7.88 -12.44 -13.29
C LYS A 38 7.24 -11.58 -14.37
N TRP A 39 7.75 -11.70 -15.59
CA TRP A 39 7.29 -10.91 -16.74
C TRP A 39 5.79 -11.09 -17.03
N HIS A 40 5.25 -12.31 -16.92
CA HIS A 40 3.84 -12.61 -17.19
C HIS A 40 2.89 -11.97 -16.15
N THR A 41 3.28 -11.94 -14.87
CA THR A 41 2.48 -11.28 -13.82
C THR A 41 2.41 -9.78 -14.07
N ARG A 42 3.50 -9.17 -14.55
CA ARG A 42 3.52 -7.75 -14.93
C ARG A 42 2.63 -7.46 -16.13
N ILE A 43 2.62 -8.35 -17.14
CA ILE A 43 1.70 -8.22 -18.28
C ILE A 43 0.27 -8.26 -17.79
N LEU A 44 -0.07 -9.25 -16.95
CA LEU A 44 -1.41 -9.41 -16.44
C LEU A 44 -1.85 -8.17 -15.64
N MET A 45 -0.98 -7.65 -14.77
CA MET A 45 -1.25 -6.42 -14.02
C MET A 45 -1.46 -5.20 -14.92
N ALA A 46 -0.61 -5.02 -15.94
CA ALA A 46 -0.73 -3.92 -16.88
C ALA A 46 -2.01 -4.02 -17.72
N MET A 47 -2.36 -5.23 -18.20
CA MET A 47 -3.57 -5.48 -18.98
C MET A 47 -4.85 -5.29 -18.16
N LEU A 48 -4.85 -5.72 -16.90
CA LEU A 48 -5.99 -5.59 -16.00
C LEU A 48 -6.03 -4.22 -15.29
N ASN A 49 -5.06 -3.34 -15.55
CA ASN A 49 -4.91 -2.04 -14.89
C ASN A 49 -4.96 -2.15 -13.35
N LEU A 50 -4.33 -3.20 -12.80
CA LEU A 50 -4.25 -3.47 -11.35
C LEU A 50 -3.14 -2.66 -10.65
N THR A 51 -2.66 -1.58 -11.29
CA THR A 51 -1.69 -0.68 -10.67
C THR A 51 -2.37 0.08 -9.55
N GLN A 52 -1.84 -0.06 -8.35
CA GLN A 52 -2.45 0.45 -7.13
C GLN A 52 -1.76 1.72 -6.61
N GLY A 53 -0.50 1.93 -6.98
CA GLY A 53 0.24 3.16 -6.79
C GLY A 53 -0.12 4.27 -7.79
N ASP A 54 0.41 5.46 -7.54
CA ASP A 54 0.17 6.65 -8.36
C ASP A 54 1.48 7.35 -8.73
N TRP A 55 1.48 8.02 -9.87
CA TRP A 55 2.61 8.81 -10.31
C TRP A 55 2.53 10.23 -9.79
N LEU A 56 3.54 10.62 -9.02
CA LEU A 56 3.67 11.95 -8.50
C LEU A 56 4.62 12.78 -9.33
N ARG A 57 4.12 13.92 -9.79
CA ARG A 57 4.94 14.94 -10.43
C ARG A 57 5.94 15.49 -9.41
N PHE A 58 7.22 15.18 -9.61
CA PHE A 58 8.36 15.64 -8.83
C PHE A 58 9.07 16.77 -9.60
N ASP A 59 8.37 17.89 -9.82
CA ASP A 59 8.91 19.02 -10.57
C ASP A 59 9.73 19.94 -9.65
N MET A 60 11.05 19.80 -9.72
CA MET A 60 12.02 20.51 -8.88
C MET A 60 12.40 21.90 -9.41
N GLY A 61 11.62 22.47 -10.34
CA GLY A 61 12.01 23.68 -11.06
C GLY A 61 13.21 23.44 -11.97
N GLN A 62 13.43 22.19 -12.39
CA GLN A 62 14.37 21.88 -13.46
C GLN A 62 13.92 22.67 -14.69
N ASN A 63 14.85 23.30 -15.41
CA ASN A 63 14.60 24.13 -16.60
C ASN A 63 14.04 23.31 -17.80
N TRP A 64 13.40 22.17 -17.54
CA TRP A 64 12.98 21.16 -18.49
C TRP A 64 11.94 21.68 -19.48
N HIS A 65 11.05 22.58 -19.04
CA HIS A 65 10.21 23.35 -19.94
C HIS A 65 10.45 24.84 -19.74
N SER A 66 10.87 25.51 -20.81
CA SER A 66 10.64 26.95 -20.98
C SER A 66 9.20 27.32 -20.62
N LEU A 67 8.21 26.46 -20.97
CA LEU A 67 6.80 26.65 -20.65
C LEU A 67 6.44 26.57 -19.16
N SER A 68 6.99 25.64 -18.38
CA SER A 68 6.66 25.50 -16.97
C SER A 68 7.19 26.68 -16.16
N LYS A 69 8.39 27.15 -16.53
CA LYS A 69 8.99 28.37 -15.98
C LYS A 69 8.24 29.63 -16.43
N ARG A 70 7.77 29.67 -17.67
CA ARG A 70 7.07 30.83 -18.26
C ARG A 70 5.61 30.92 -17.83
N TYR A 71 4.96 29.79 -17.52
CA TYR A 71 3.55 29.70 -17.18
C TYR A 71 3.32 28.71 -16.01
N PRO A 72 3.86 28.98 -14.81
CA PRO A 72 3.70 28.08 -13.66
C PRO A 72 2.24 27.87 -13.26
N TRP A 73 1.39 28.88 -13.48
CA TRP A 73 -0.06 28.83 -13.22
C TRP A 73 -0.80 27.75 -14.03
N LEU A 74 -0.27 27.34 -15.19
CA LEU A 74 -0.86 26.23 -15.97
C LEU A 74 -0.66 24.89 -15.25
N LEU A 75 0.43 24.73 -14.52
CA LEU A 75 0.75 23.49 -13.80
C LEU A 75 0.09 23.43 -12.42
N GLU A 76 -0.34 24.56 -11.87
CA GLU A 76 -1.09 24.58 -10.60
C GLU A 76 -2.47 23.90 -10.73
N LYS A 77 -3.07 23.95 -11.93
CA LYS A 77 -4.36 23.31 -12.19
C LYS A 77 -4.16 21.84 -12.62
N PRO A 78 -4.73 20.85 -11.90
CA PRO A 78 -4.46 19.44 -12.13
C PRO A 78 -4.86 18.97 -13.53
N HIS A 79 -5.97 19.47 -14.08
CA HIS A 79 -6.42 19.13 -15.43
C HIS A 79 -5.45 19.58 -16.52
N PHE A 80 -4.86 20.78 -16.37
CA PHE A 80 -3.91 21.31 -17.34
C PHE A 80 -2.56 20.61 -17.25
N SER A 81 -2.07 20.30 -16.04
CA SER A 81 -0.89 19.44 -15.89
C SER A 81 -1.13 18.12 -16.61
N SER A 82 -2.22 17.41 -16.30
CA SER A 82 -2.56 16.12 -16.92
C SER A 82 -2.60 16.20 -18.45
N LEU A 83 -3.16 17.28 -19.03
CA LEU A 83 -3.16 17.50 -20.47
C LEU A 83 -1.73 17.68 -21.02
N ILE A 84 -0.91 18.52 -20.38
CA ILE A 84 0.48 18.75 -20.77
C ILE A 84 1.29 17.45 -20.71
N ASP A 85 1.08 16.65 -19.67
CA ASP A 85 1.78 15.39 -19.45
C ASP A 85 1.38 14.32 -20.48
N ARG A 86 0.17 14.44 -21.07
CA ARG A 86 -0.31 13.61 -22.18
C ARG A 86 0.07 14.13 -23.57
N LEU A 87 0.61 15.33 -23.71
CA LEU A 87 1.02 15.86 -25.02
C LEU A 87 2.00 14.94 -25.79
N PRO A 88 3.01 14.30 -25.18
CA PRO A 88 3.86 13.38 -25.91
C PRO A 88 3.09 12.20 -26.49
N GLU A 89 2.17 11.63 -25.72
CA GLU A 89 1.31 10.54 -26.19
C GLU A 89 0.39 11.02 -27.32
N LEU A 90 -0.26 12.17 -27.16
CA LEU A 90 -1.15 12.73 -28.18
C LEU A 90 -0.40 13.04 -29.47
N LEU A 91 0.82 13.59 -29.39
CA LEU A 91 1.64 13.87 -30.58
C LEU A 91 2.06 12.58 -31.29
N VAL A 92 2.47 11.55 -30.55
CA VAL A 92 2.80 10.23 -31.12
C VAL A 92 1.58 9.63 -31.79
N LEU A 93 0.43 9.59 -31.10
CA LEU A 93 -0.81 9.05 -31.65
C LEU A 93 -1.28 9.84 -32.87
N GLN A 94 -1.17 11.17 -32.85
CA GLN A 94 -1.51 12.01 -33.99
C GLN A 94 -0.57 11.77 -35.17
N CYS A 95 0.73 11.61 -34.94
CA CYS A 95 1.67 11.22 -35.98
C CYS A 95 1.28 9.87 -36.59
N ILE A 96 1.02 8.85 -35.77
CA ILE A 96 0.56 7.53 -36.22
C ILE A 96 -0.72 7.66 -37.05
N TYR A 97 -1.70 8.43 -36.57
CA TYR A 97 -2.96 8.66 -37.26
C TYR A 97 -2.77 9.36 -38.61
N LEU A 98 -1.97 10.42 -38.66
CA LEU A 98 -1.63 11.11 -39.91
C LEU A 98 -0.90 10.20 -40.89
N PHE A 99 0.02 9.36 -40.40
CA PHE A 99 0.68 8.34 -41.20
C PHE A 99 -0.35 7.37 -41.80
N ILE A 100 -1.27 6.84 -41.00
CA ILE A 100 -2.35 5.96 -41.46
C ILE A 100 -3.27 6.67 -42.47
N LEU A 101 -3.59 7.95 -42.26
CA LEU A 101 -4.44 8.72 -43.16
C LEU A 101 -3.78 8.98 -44.51
N ILE A 102 -2.53 9.46 -44.53
CA ILE A 102 -1.74 9.67 -45.76
C ILE A 102 -1.64 8.35 -46.53
N PHE A 103 -1.45 7.24 -45.81
CA PHE A 103 -1.46 5.91 -46.42
C PHE A 103 -2.80 5.56 -47.07
N ASN A 104 -3.93 5.71 -46.37
CA ASN A 104 -5.25 5.41 -46.92
C ASN A 104 -5.56 6.27 -48.16
N LEU A 105 -5.13 7.53 -48.15
CA LEU A 105 -5.24 8.42 -49.31
C LEU A 105 -4.40 7.90 -50.48
N ASN A 106 -3.12 7.57 -50.26
CA ASN A 106 -2.24 7.05 -51.30
C ASN A 106 -2.70 5.67 -51.83
N ALA A 107 -3.20 4.80 -50.97
CA ALA A 107 -3.76 3.50 -51.35
C ALA A 107 -5.01 3.65 -52.22
N SER A 108 -5.85 4.66 -51.97
CA SER A 108 -7.02 4.96 -52.79
C SER A 108 -6.65 5.49 -54.19
N TYR A 109 -5.49 6.12 -54.33
CA TYR A 109 -4.96 6.60 -55.62
C TYR A 109 -4.22 5.51 -56.42
N ALA A 110 -3.70 4.48 -55.76
CA ALA A 110 -3.02 3.35 -56.40
C ALA A 110 -4.06 2.38 -57.01
N GLY A 111 -4.63 2.77 -58.15
CA GLY A 111 -5.64 2.01 -58.87
C GLY A 111 -5.13 0.67 -59.46
N LYS A 112 -6.00 -0.35 -59.33
CA LYS A 112 -6.18 -1.56 -60.16
C LYS A 112 -5.12 -2.67 -60.23
N ASP A 113 -3.86 -2.47 -59.85
CA ASP A 113 -2.90 -3.58 -59.78
C ASP A 113 -2.83 -4.17 -58.36
N GLU A 114 -3.66 -5.19 -58.10
CA GLU A 114 -3.84 -5.85 -56.78
C GLU A 114 -2.52 -6.34 -56.15
N VAL A 115 -1.52 -6.69 -56.95
CA VAL A 115 -0.25 -7.25 -56.48
C VAL A 115 0.71 -6.17 -55.98
N GLU A 116 0.72 -4.98 -56.59
CA GLU A 116 1.66 -3.91 -56.25
C GLU A 116 1.20 -3.10 -55.01
N GLY A 117 -0.11 -2.99 -54.81
CA GLY A 117 -0.71 -2.45 -53.59
C GLY A 117 -0.32 -3.23 -52.33
N CYS A 118 -0.14 -4.55 -52.43
CA CYS A 118 0.22 -5.41 -51.29
C CYS A 118 1.66 -5.15 -50.79
N LYS A 119 2.65 -4.99 -51.69
CA LYS A 119 4.04 -4.68 -51.28
C LYS A 119 4.15 -3.31 -50.62
N THR A 120 3.42 -2.33 -51.14
CA THR A 120 3.37 -0.97 -50.58
C THR A 120 2.75 -0.98 -49.19
N PHE A 121 1.67 -1.74 -48.99
CA PHE A 121 1.05 -1.94 -47.67
C PHE A 121 2.01 -2.54 -46.64
N TRP A 122 2.69 -3.64 -46.97
CA TRP A 122 3.61 -4.30 -46.04
C TRP A 122 4.82 -3.43 -45.69
N THR A 123 5.40 -2.75 -46.68
CA THR A 123 6.52 -1.82 -46.48
C THR A 123 6.10 -0.68 -45.57
N PHE A 124 4.91 -0.12 -45.80
CA PHE A 124 4.40 0.98 -44.98
C PHE A 124 4.08 0.54 -43.55
N ARG A 125 3.39 -0.59 -43.38
CA ARG A 125 3.11 -1.18 -42.06
C ARG A 125 4.41 -1.42 -41.30
N PHE A 126 5.43 -1.92 -41.98
CA PHE A 126 6.76 -2.13 -41.40
C PHE A 126 7.39 -0.80 -40.97
N LEU A 127 7.40 0.22 -41.83
CA LEU A 127 7.95 1.55 -41.49
C LEU A 127 7.20 2.23 -40.34
N ALA A 128 5.86 2.18 -40.33
CA ALA A 128 5.06 2.72 -39.24
C ALA A 128 5.32 1.97 -37.92
N SER A 129 5.34 0.63 -37.96
CA SER A 129 5.65 -0.19 -36.77
C SER A 129 7.08 0.07 -36.28
N PHE A 130 8.04 0.22 -37.19
CA PHE A 130 9.42 0.55 -36.89
C PHE A 130 9.51 1.95 -36.26
N PHE A 131 8.83 2.95 -36.81
CA PHE A 131 8.81 4.29 -36.24
C PHE A 131 8.20 4.30 -34.84
N ILE A 132 7.09 3.60 -34.62
CA ILE A 132 6.48 3.43 -33.29
C ILE A 132 7.47 2.74 -32.35
N GLY A 133 8.12 1.66 -32.79
CA GLY A 133 9.11 0.91 -32.03
C GLY A 133 10.33 1.76 -31.65
N VAL A 134 10.85 2.56 -32.58
CA VAL A 134 11.99 3.47 -32.32
C VAL A 134 11.58 4.63 -31.43
N PHE A 135 10.39 5.20 -31.60
CA PHE A 135 9.97 6.36 -30.83
C PHE A 135 9.55 5.98 -29.41
N ILE A 136 8.71 4.95 -29.26
CA ILE A 136 8.22 4.48 -27.95
C ILE A 136 9.27 3.61 -27.27
N GLY A 137 9.94 2.73 -28.01
CA GLY A 137 10.89 1.76 -27.46
C GLY A 137 12.36 2.18 -27.52
N GLY A 138 12.74 3.10 -28.40
CA GLY A 138 14.09 3.65 -28.46
C GLY A 138 14.19 4.94 -27.64
N PHE A 139 13.61 6.03 -28.15
CA PHE A 139 13.79 7.37 -27.58
C PHE A 139 13.27 7.55 -26.15
N SER A 140 12.31 6.73 -25.72
CA SER A 140 11.84 6.77 -24.34
C SER A 140 12.93 6.48 -23.32
N PHE A 141 13.95 5.67 -23.64
CA PHE A 141 15.06 5.31 -22.74
C PHE A 141 16.22 6.31 -22.78
N PHE A 142 16.14 7.31 -23.66
CA PHE A 142 17.14 8.38 -23.76
C PHE A 142 16.69 9.62 -22.98
N GLY A 143 16.01 9.42 -21.85
CA GLY A 143 15.55 10.49 -20.97
C GLY A 143 16.67 11.40 -20.45
N HIS A 144 17.90 10.89 -20.39
CA HIS A 144 19.08 11.69 -20.06
C HIS A 144 19.38 12.79 -21.12
N VAL A 145 18.88 12.64 -22.35
CA VAL A 145 19.05 13.64 -23.41
C VAL A 145 17.99 14.73 -23.28
N ARG A 146 18.44 15.98 -23.29
CA ARG A 146 17.60 17.17 -23.09
C ARG A 146 16.48 17.39 -24.12
N CYS A 147 16.51 16.75 -25.27
CA CYS A 147 15.41 16.83 -26.24
C CYS A 147 14.36 15.73 -26.05
N PHE A 148 14.62 14.71 -25.24
CA PHE A 148 13.77 13.53 -25.12
C PHE A 148 13.15 13.34 -23.73
N ALA A 149 13.64 13.95 -22.66
CA ALA A 149 13.04 13.76 -21.33
C ALA A 149 11.57 14.23 -21.19
N TRP A 150 11.01 14.95 -22.16
CA TRP A 150 9.60 15.35 -22.18
C TRP A 150 8.72 14.15 -22.55
N LEU A 151 9.28 13.18 -23.26
CA LEU A 151 8.67 11.88 -23.50
C LEU A 151 8.42 11.13 -22.19
N LEU A 152 9.30 11.28 -21.19
CA LEU A 152 9.12 10.67 -19.86
C LEU A 152 7.90 11.22 -19.10
N ALA A 153 7.32 12.35 -19.54
CA ALA A 153 6.06 12.82 -18.98
C ALA A 153 4.86 11.95 -19.39
N SER A 154 4.96 11.26 -20.53
CA SER A 154 3.89 10.41 -21.04
C SER A 154 3.56 9.30 -20.04
N PRO A 155 2.27 9.12 -19.68
CA PRO A 155 1.83 7.99 -18.86
C PRO A 155 2.17 6.64 -19.52
N VAL A 156 2.02 6.50 -20.83
CA VAL A 156 2.29 5.26 -21.56
C VAL A 156 3.76 4.87 -21.46
N ILE A 157 4.67 5.83 -21.68
CA ILE A 157 6.12 5.58 -21.57
C ILE A 157 6.49 5.15 -20.15
N ARG A 158 5.94 5.82 -19.14
CA ARG A 158 6.17 5.47 -17.73
C ARG A 158 5.67 4.07 -17.40
N GLN A 159 4.51 3.68 -17.92
CA GLN A 159 3.98 2.32 -17.76
C GLN A 159 4.89 1.29 -18.44
N ILE A 160 5.43 1.58 -19.63
CA ILE A 160 6.40 0.71 -20.31
C ILE A 160 7.70 0.59 -19.51
N HIS A 161 8.23 1.69 -18.98
CA HIS A 161 9.44 1.68 -18.15
C HIS A 161 9.25 0.89 -16.86
N MET A 162 8.11 1.08 -16.18
CA MET A 162 7.75 0.32 -15.00
C MET A 162 7.58 -1.16 -15.33
N PHE A 163 6.91 -1.48 -16.44
CA PHE A 163 6.75 -2.84 -16.94
C PHE A 163 8.11 -3.54 -17.17
N LEU A 164 9.08 -2.80 -17.72
CA LEU A 164 10.43 -3.28 -17.98
C LEU A 164 11.37 -3.20 -16.76
N MET A 165 10.91 -2.65 -15.63
CA MET A 165 11.73 -2.34 -14.45
C MET A 165 12.99 -1.54 -14.83
N HIS A 166 12.84 -0.61 -15.77
CA HIS A 166 13.95 0.24 -16.17
C HIS A 166 14.25 1.23 -15.05
N HIS A 167 15.46 1.13 -14.50
CA HIS A 167 15.94 2.03 -13.46
C HIS A 167 16.92 3.04 -14.06
N GLU A 168 16.45 4.27 -14.31
CA GLU A 168 17.36 5.34 -14.71
C GLU A 168 18.07 5.94 -13.50
N CYS A 169 19.39 5.83 -13.48
CA CYS A 169 20.23 6.65 -12.61
C CYS A 169 20.50 7.97 -13.32
N MET A 170 19.80 9.03 -12.91
CA MET A 170 20.01 10.37 -13.43
C MET A 170 20.75 11.24 -12.39
N GLU A 171 21.60 12.15 -12.87
CA GLU A 171 22.24 13.17 -12.00
C GLU A 171 21.19 14.08 -11.35
N ASN A 172 20.10 14.33 -12.08
CA ASN A 172 18.97 15.14 -11.63
C ASN A 172 17.80 14.21 -11.26
N PRO A 173 16.99 14.56 -10.25
CA PRO A 173 15.83 13.74 -9.90
C PRO A 173 14.84 13.64 -11.08
N PRO A 174 14.13 12.52 -11.22
CA PRO A 174 13.16 12.32 -12.30
C PRO A 174 11.98 13.28 -12.15
N MET A 175 11.32 13.57 -13.28
CA MET A 175 10.11 14.41 -13.30
C MET A 175 8.93 13.76 -12.59
N TYR A 176 8.89 12.43 -12.56
CA TYR A 176 7.84 11.65 -11.94
C TYR A 176 8.42 10.61 -11.00
N LEU A 177 7.79 10.44 -9.86
CA LEU A 177 8.05 9.36 -8.92
C LEU A 177 6.82 8.47 -8.86
N TYR A 178 7.01 7.16 -9.03
CA TYR A 178 5.96 6.20 -8.74
C TYR A 178 5.90 5.98 -7.23
N LEU A 179 4.76 6.27 -6.61
CA LEU A 179 4.51 6.03 -5.19
C LEU A 179 3.64 4.79 -5.05
N THR A 180 4.16 3.79 -4.35
CA THR A 180 3.49 2.54 -3.99
C THR A 180 3.74 2.23 -2.51
N ASP A 181 3.19 1.13 -2.01
CA ASP A 181 3.44 0.63 -0.67
C ASP A 181 4.92 0.32 -0.44
N GLY A 182 5.43 0.73 0.71
CA GLY A 182 6.78 0.44 1.18
C GLY A 182 6.89 -0.91 1.90
N GLY A 183 5.78 -1.50 2.35
CA GLY A 183 5.75 -2.77 3.09
C GLY A 183 6.57 -3.89 2.45
N PRO A 184 6.51 -4.12 1.12
CA PRO A 184 7.31 -5.14 0.44
C PRO A 184 8.83 -4.94 0.51
N VAL A 185 9.29 -3.72 0.81
CA VAL A 185 10.71 -3.40 1.01
C VAL A 185 11.05 -3.45 2.50
N GLU A 186 10.30 -2.72 3.33
CA GLU A 186 10.50 -2.66 4.78
C GLU A 186 9.24 -2.12 5.48
N ASP A 187 8.63 -2.93 6.34
CA ASP A 187 7.31 -2.64 6.92
C ASP A 187 7.35 -1.80 8.22
N LEU A 188 8.51 -1.69 8.90
CA LEU A 188 8.60 -0.98 10.18
C LEU A 188 8.91 0.52 10.05
N GLY A 189 9.28 0.99 8.85
CA GLY A 189 9.83 2.33 8.62
C GLY A 189 11.15 2.60 9.35
N LEU A 190 11.79 1.57 9.91
CA LEU A 190 12.93 1.67 10.82
C LEU A 190 14.17 2.20 10.08
N VAL A 191 14.41 1.72 8.85
CA VAL A 191 15.59 2.10 8.05
C VAL A 191 15.58 3.62 7.78
N GLN A 192 14.42 4.22 7.58
CA GLN A 192 14.30 5.65 7.33
C GLN A 192 14.61 6.49 8.57
N LEU A 193 14.32 6.00 9.77
CA LEU A 193 14.70 6.66 11.02
C LEU A 193 16.19 6.51 11.29
N LEU A 194 16.77 5.35 10.98
CA LEU A 194 18.19 5.09 11.08
C LEU A 194 19.01 5.98 10.14
N ARG A 195 18.58 6.18 8.89
CA ARG A 195 19.21 7.14 7.96
C ARG A 195 19.23 8.57 8.51
N ARG A 196 18.24 8.94 9.34
CA ARG A 196 18.15 10.24 10.02
C ARG A 196 18.85 10.27 11.38
N ARG A 197 19.58 9.21 11.73
CA ARG A 197 20.34 9.07 12.98
C ARG A 197 19.52 9.39 14.22
N ARG A 198 18.29 8.88 14.29
CA ARG A 198 17.43 9.13 15.45
C ARG A 198 18.03 8.44 16.68
N ARG A 199 18.25 9.23 17.74
CA ARG A 199 18.76 8.73 19.02
C ARG A 199 17.81 7.75 19.68
N TRP A 200 16.50 8.00 19.60
CA TRP A 200 15.47 7.18 20.23
C TRP A 200 14.47 6.74 19.18
N ILE A 201 14.26 5.44 19.05
CA ILE A 201 13.28 4.85 18.14
C ILE A 201 12.40 3.88 18.91
N LEU A 202 11.09 4.13 18.88
CA LEU A 202 10.08 3.19 19.37
C LEU A 202 9.44 2.53 18.14
N SER A 203 9.69 1.24 17.98
CA SER A 203 9.20 0.44 16.84
C SER A 203 8.09 -0.48 17.34
N PHE A 204 6.91 -0.39 16.73
CA PHE A 204 5.82 -1.32 16.96
C PHE A 204 5.67 -2.20 15.73
N ASP A 205 5.88 -3.49 15.92
CA ASP A 205 5.75 -4.50 14.89
C ASP A 205 4.37 -5.14 14.97
N VAL A 206 3.61 -4.91 13.89
CA VAL A 206 2.25 -5.38 13.67
C VAL A 206 2.18 -6.15 12.33
N GLY A 207 3.33 -6.57 11.79
CA GLY A 207 3.42 -7.34 10.56
C GLY A 207 2.79 -8.73 10.70
N ASP A 208 2.41 -9.33 9.58
CA ASP A 208 1.83 -10.68 9.54
C ASP A 208 2.91 -11.75 9.70
N ASP A 209 3.18 -12.08 10.96
CA ASP A 209 4.21 -13.06 11.36
C ASP A 209 3.64 -13.93 12.49
N PRO A 210 2.87 -14.98 12.15
CA PRO A 210 2.21 -15.84 13.12
C PRO A 210 3.20 -16.74 13.87
N ALA A 211 4.37 -17.01 13.29
CA ALA A 211 5.44 -17.76 13.93
C ALA A 211 6.28 -16.90 14.87
N CYS A 212 6.08 -15.58 14.87
CA CYS A 212 6.83 -14.60 15.66
C CYS A 212 8.34 -14.67 15.37
N GLU A 213 8.72 -14.92 14.12
CA GLU A 213 10.11 -14.97 13.66
C GLU A 213 10.78 -13.58 13.55
N LEU A 214 10.01 -12.50 13.68
CA LEU A 214 10.44 -11.10 13.62
C LEU A 214 11.03 -10.75 12.24
N ILE A 215 10.36 -11.22 11.19
CA ILE A 215 10.80 -11.11 9.79
C ILE A 215 11.07 -9.65 9.41
N ASP A 216 10.18 -8.74 9.81
CA ASP A 216 10.29 -7.32 9.46
C ASP A 216 11.48 -6.64 10.15
N LEU A 217 11.70 -6.95 11.43
CA LEU A 217 12.86 -6.46 12.17
C LEU A 217 14.17 -6.96 11.56
N ARG A 218 14.24 -8.24 11.22
CA ARG A 218 15.41 -8.86 10.57
C ARG A 218 15.69 -8.21 9.22
N THR A 219 14.64 -7.99 8.42
CA THR A 219 14.74 -7.33 7.12
C THR A 219 15.26 -5.90 7.27
N ALA A 220 14.72 -5.13 8.22
CA ALA A 220 15.19 -3.77 8.49
C ALA A 220 16.66 -3.72 8.95
N ILE A 221 17.08 -4.63 9.83
CA ILE A 221 18.47 -4.77 10.29
C ILE A 221 19.40 -5.13 9.13
N ALA A 222 19.00 -6.10 8.30
CA ALA A 222 19.77 -6.54 7.13
C ALA A 222 19.93 -5.41 6.11
N LEU A 223 18.86 -4.66 5.82
CA LEU A 223 18.90 -3.49 4.95
C LEU A 223 19.83 -2.40 5.50
N ALA A 224 19.71 -2.06 6.78
CA ALA A 224 20.56 -1.05 7.41
C ALA A 224 22.06 -1.42 7.39
N ARG A 225 22.37 -2.71 7.61
CA ARG A 225 23.73 -3.26 7.49
C ARG A 225 24.25 -3.23 6.05
N LYS A 226 23.43 -3.65 5.08
CA LYS A 226 23.76 -3.63 3.64
C LYS A 226 24.08 -2.22 3.15
N GLU A 227 23.31 -1.22 3.60
CA GLU A 227 23.54 0.19 3.30
C GLU A 227 24.65 0.84 4.13
N LYS A 228 25.27 0.09 5.04
CA LYS A 228 26.34 0.56 5.94
C LYS A 228 25.94 1.78 6.77
N ILE A 229 24.67 1.86 7.18
CA ILE A 229 24.15 2.98 7.99
C ILE A 229 24.65 2.87 9.43
N CYS A 230 24.50 1.68 10.03
CA CYS A 230 24.79 1.43 11.44
C CYS A 230 25.11 -0.04 11.71
N SER A 231 25.56 -0.32 12.93
CA SER A 231 25.60 -1.66 13.53
C SER A 231 24.67 -1.72 14.74
N PHE A 232 24.23 -2.92 15.08
CA PHE A 232 23.30 -3.17 16.17
C PHE A 232 23.96 -4.08 17.20
N TYR A 233 23.64 -3.87 18.47
CA TYR A 233 24.09 -4.69 19.58
C TYR A 233 23.00 -4.75 20.66
N LEU A 234 23.06 -5.72 21.56
CA LEU A 234 22.17 -5.77 22.72
C LEU A 234 22.73 -4.85 23.81
N GLU A 235 21.92 -3.89 24.29
CA GLU A 235 22.41 -2.89 25.26
C GLU A 235 22.91 -3.53 26.57
N LYS A 236 22.24 -4.60 27.03
CA LYS A 236 22.64 -5.33 28.25
C LYS A 236 23.94 -6.13 28.09
N ASP A 237 24.19 -6.67 26.90
CA ASP A 237 25.39 -7.46 26.61
C ASP A 237 25.77 -7.32 25.13
N PRO A 238 26.64 -6.35 24.78
CA PRO A 238 27.00 -6.06 23.40
C PRO A 238 27.76 -7.17 22.67
N ARG A 239 28.24 -8.19 23.39
CA ARG A 239 29.05 -9.29 22.82
C ARG A 239 28.20 -10.43 22.27
N ARG A 240 26.92 -10.48 22.62
CA ARG A 240 26.01 -11.53 22.15
C ARG A 240 25.76 -11.41 20.67
N ASP A 241 25.62 -12.56 20.02
CA ASP A 241 25.19 -12.58 18.63
C ASP A 241 23.75 -12.05 18.52
N LEU A 242 23.54 -11.17 17.54
CA LEU A 242 22.25 -10.49 17.38
C LEU A 242 21.14 -11.45 16.96
N GLU A 243 21.44 -12.48 16.18
CA GLU A 243 20.45 -13.45 15.71
C GLU A 243 19.96 -14.31 16.88
N GLU A 244 20.87 -14.72 17.77
CA GLU A 244 20.51 -15.38 19.03
C GLU A 244 19.62 -14.50 19.91
N VAL A 245 19.96 -13.22 20.06
CA VAL A 245 19.16 -12.27 20.85
C VAL A 245 17.75 -12.11 20.28
N ILE A 246 17.62 -11.99 18.96
CA ILE A 246 16.31 -11.91 18.29
C ILE A 246 15.53 -13.23 18.46
N ASN A 247 16.19 -14.38 18.34
CA ASN A 247 15.57 -15.69 18.56
C ASN A 247 15.09 -15.90 20.00
N ASP A 248 15.87 -15.47 20.98
CA ASP A 248 15.51 -15.51 22.40
C ASP A 248 14.31 -14.60 22.66
N PHE A 249 14.30 -13.38 22.08
CA PHE A 249 13.18 -12.46 22.21
C PHE A 249 11.90 -13.05 21.57
N ALA A 250 12.01 -13.64 20.38
CA ALA A 250 10.92 -14.30 19.67
C ALA A 250 10.26 -15.41 20.50
N LYS A 251 11.06 -16.24 21.19
CA LYS A 251 10.57 -17.34 22.04
C LYS A 251 10.25 -16.90 23.48
N GLY A 252 10.81 -15.79 23.91
CA GLY A 252 10.74 -15.29 25.27
C GLY A 252 9.40 -14.63 25.59
N ARG A 253 9.26 -14.26 26.87
CA ARG A 253 8.09 -13.53 27.38
C ARG A 253 8.36 -12.04 27.59
N GLU A 254 9.49 -11.54 27.09
CA GLU A 254 9.83 -10.13 27.19
C GLU A 254 8.84 -9.28 26.39
N ARG A 255 8.50 -8.10 26.92
CA ARG A 255 7.51 -7.20 26.32
C ARG A 255 8.07 -6.36 25.18
N PHE A 256 9.38 -6.13 25.19
CA PHE A 256 10.09 -5.38 24.18
C PHE A 256 11.54 -5.84 24.12
N LEU A 257 12.16 -5.67 22.95
CA LEU A 257 13.57 -5.87 22.71
C LEU A 257 14.26 -4.49 22.69
N HIS A 258 15.34 -4.35 23.45
CA HIS A 258 16.13 -3.12 23.49
C HIS A 258 17.45 -3.33 22.76
N LEU A 259 17.59 -2.67 21.62
CA LEU A 259 18.81 -2.73 20.81
C LEU A 259 19.53 -1.40 20.86
N GLY A 260 20.83 -1.45 21.11
CA GLY A 260 21.75 -0.34 20.87
C GLY A 260 22.09 -0.24 19.38
N VAL A 261 22.25 0.98 18.90
CA VAL A 261 22.58 1.33 17.52
C VAL A 261 23.84 2.16 17.52
N LEU A 262 24.86 1.73 16.79
CA LEU A 262 26.07 2.49 16.57
C LEU A 262 26.08 3.02 15.13
N TYR A 263 25.91 4.33 14.97
CA TYR A 263 25.92 4.97 13.66
C TYR A 263 27.33 5.10 13.11
N LYS A 264 27.52 4.77 11.83
CA LYS A 264 28.81 4.93 11.18
C LYS A 264 29.01 6.39 10.77
N ASP A 265 30.08 7.01 11.23
CA ASP A 265 30.43 8.34 10.79
C ASP A 265 31.19 8.32 9.48
N ALA A 266 30.91 9.29 8.59
CA ALA A 266 31.59 9.39 7.29
C ALA A 266 33.11 9.66 7.43
N GLY A 267 33.56 10.14 8.61
CA GLY A 267 34.95 10.45 8.92
C GLY A 267 35.57 9.64 10.07
N GLY A 268 34.87 8.65 10.63
CA GLY A 268 35.41 7.76 11.67
C GLY A 268 35.74 8.37 13.05
N LEU A 269 35.45 9.67 13.27
CA LEU A 269 35.90 10.41 14.46
C LEU A 269 34.87 10.46 15.61
N SER A 270 33.57 10.31 15.33
CA SER A 270 32.53 10.23 16.38
C SER A 270 31.43 9.23 16.04
N SER A 271 31.31 8.15 16.83
CA SER A 271 30.18 7.23 16.66
C SER A 271 29.01 7.73 17.49
N GLU A 272 27.97 8.25 16.83
CA GLU A 272 26.71 8.56 17.50
C GLU A 272 26.02 7.24 17.91
N ILE A 273 25.47 7.23 19.13
CA ILE A 273 24.74 6.09 19.67
C ILE A 273 23.24 6.41 19.63
N GLY A 274 22.47 5.46 19.14
CA GLY A 274 21.01 5.46 19.22
C GLY A 274 20.50 4.18 19.87
N GLU A 275 19.20 4.17 20.13
CA GLU A 275 18.52 3.08 20.82
C GLU A 275 17.19 2.78 20.13
N ILE A 276 16.88 1.49 20.01
CA ILE A 276 15.62 0.98 19.50
C ILE A 276 14.92 0.19 20.58
N PHE A 277 13.69 0.57 20.88
CA PHE A 277 12.74 -0.17 21.69
C PHE A 277 11.75 -0.82 20.72
N HIS A 278 11.96 -2.10 20.44
CA HIS A 278 11.13 -2.84 19.51
C HIS A 278 10.08 -3.65 20.26
N VAL A 279 8.81 -3.41 19.93
CA VAL A 279 7.66 -4.04 20.54
C VAL A 279 6.94 -4.87 19.49
N ARG A 280 6.94 -6.19 19.66
CA ARG A 280 6.12 -7.09 18.85
C ARG A 280 4.75 -7.22 19.49
N MET A 281 3.68 -6.97 18.73
CA MET A 281 2.33 -7.23 19.18
C MET A 281 2.09 -8.74 19.23
N ARG A 282 2.16 -9.32 20.43
CA ARG A 282 1.88 -10.74 20.67
C ARG A 282 1.13 -10.92 21.98
N LEU A 283 0.33 -11.96 22.06
CA LEU A 283 -0.24 -12.42 23.32
C LEU A 283 0.81 -13.25 24.06
N LEU A 284 1.35 -12.68 25.14
CA LEU A 284 2.24 -13.43 26.04
C LEU A 284 1.48 -14.53 26.80
N ASP A 285 0.18 -14.30 27.03
CA ASP A 285 -0.76 -15.24 27.63
C ASP A 285 -1.97 -15.31 26.72
N PRO A 286 -2.14 -16.39 25.92
CA PRO A 286 -3.34 -16.54 25.12
C PRO A 286 -4.54 -16.55 26.07
N PRO A 287 -5.62 -15.82 25.77
CA PRO A 287 -6.86 -15.86 26.53
C PRO A 287 -7.57 -17.19 26.25
N SER A 288 -6.96 -18.30 26.68
CA SER A 288 -7.55 -19.63 26.60
C SER A 288 -8.78 -19.64 27.50
N GLY A 289 -9.96 -19.50 26.89
CA GLY A 289 -11.24 -19.50 27.59
C GLY A 289 -11.94 -18.15 27.73
N VAL A 290 -11.42 -17.05 27.16
CA VAL A 290 -12.19 -15.79 27.14
C VAL A 290 -13.31 -15.91 26.10
N PRO A 291 -14.58 -15.70 26.49
CA PRO A 291 -15.69 -15.75 25.54
C PRO A 291 -15.62 -14.57 24.57
N VAL A 292 -16.07 -14.79 23.32
CA VAL A 292 -16.28 -13.72 22.34
C VAL A 292 -17.19 -12.66 22.96
N GLN A 293 -16.70 -11.43 22.98
CA GLN A 293 -17.45 -10.30 23.51
C GLN A 293 -18.40 -9.73 22.44
N PRO A 294 -19.56 -9.15 22.84
CA PRO A 294 -20.54 -8.57 21.92
C PRO A 294 -19.97 -7.34 21.19
N LEU A 295 -20.73 -6.72 20.28
CA LEU A 295 -20.29 -5.49 19.59
C LEU A 295 -19.94 -4.37 20.58
N VAL A 296 -19.06 -3.45 20.17
CA VAL A 296 -18.72 -2.27 21.01
C VAL A 296 -19.95 -1.37 21.08
N GLN A 297 -20.39 -1.05 22.29
CA GLN A 297 -21.51 -0.14 22.50
C GLN A 297 -21.02 1.33 22.53
N PRO A 298 -21.83 2.30 22.06
CA PRO A 298 -21.46 3.72 22.10
C PRO A 298 -21.05 4.21 23.50
N GLU A 299 -21.70 3.70 24.54
CA GLU A 299 -21.43 4.02 25.95
C GLU A 299 -20.05 3.53 26.37
N GLU A 300 -19.63 2.36 25.87
CA GLU A 300 -18.31 1.78 26.11
C GLU A 300 -17.18 2.61 25.48
N VAL A 301 -17.47 3.38 24.43
CA VAL A 301 -16.52 4.31 23.79
C VAL A 301 -16.49 5.66 24.52
N ARG A 302 -17.66 6.18 24.90
CA ARG A 302 -17.81 7.50 25.53
C ARG A 302 -17.33 7.55 26.98
N SER A 303 -17.48 6.45 27.72
CA SER A 303 -17.25 6.47 29.17
C SER A 303 -15.78 6.39 29.59
N GLY A 304 -14.86 6.00 28.70
CA GLY A 304 -13.42 5.90 29.01
C GLY A 304 -13.06 5.02 30.23
N SER A 305 -14.05 4.36 30.83
CA SER A 305 -13.97 3.81 32.18
C SER A 305 -13.73 2.30 32.11
N ALA A 306 -12.86 1.83 33.01
CA ALA A 306 -12.50 0.43 33.16
C ALA A 306 -13.77 -0.44 33.27
N LEU A 307 -13.75 -1.62 32.64
CA LEU A 307 -14.78 -2.64 32.86
C LEU A 307 -14.88 -2.90 34.37
N SER A 308 -15.96 -2.43 34.99
CA SER A 308 -16.63 -3.23 36.00
C SER A 308 -17.10 -4.51 35.31
N ALA A 309 -16.88 -5.64 35.98
CA ALA A 309 -17.18 -7.04 35.61
C ALA A 309 -18.38 -7.26 34.66
N PRO A 310 -18.42 -8.39 33.91
CA PRO A 310 -19.53 -8.69 33.01
C PRO A 310 -20.86 -8.59 33.77
N PRO A 311 -21.88 -7.93 33.21
CA PRO A 311 -23.18 -7.87 33.86
C PRO A 311 -23.81 -9.27 33.78
N THR A 312 -23.60 -10.08 34.82
CA THR A 312 -24.51 -11.16 35.16
C THR A 312 -25.85 -10.52 35.50
N HIS A 313 -26.85 -10.83 34.68
CA HIS A 313 -28.25 -10.42 34.81
C HIS A 313 -28.54 -8.93 34.63
N LEU A 314 -29.00 -8.58 33.42
CA LEU A 314 -30.13 -7.67 33.23
C LEU A 314 -30.70 -7.87 31.81
N ALA A 315 -31.44 -8.96 31.66
CA ALA A 315 -32.41 -9.08 30.59
C ALA A 315 -33.61 -8.22 30.97
N HIS A 316 -33.63 -6.94 30.58
CA HIS A 316 -34.87 -6.16 30.54
C HIS A 316 -34.80 -5.12 29.42
N SER A 317 -35.56 -5.42 28.37
CA SER A 317 -36.40 -4.49 27.61
C SER A 317 -35.89 -3.07 27.42
N MET A 318 -35.37 -2.75 26.23
CA MET A 318 -35.64 -1.44 25.63
C MET A 318 -36.18 -1.64 24.22
N VAL A 319 -37.48 -1.43 24.16
CA VAL A 319 -38.33 -1.24 23.00
C VAL A 319 -37.83 -0.08 22.15
N HIS A 320 -37.95 -0.26 20.83
CA HIS A 320 -37.96 0.75 19.77
C HIS A 320 -37.97 2.21 20.23
N LEU A 321 -37.01 3.00 19.74
CA LEU A 321 -37.19 4.41 19.36
C LEU A 321 -36.04 4.83 18.44
N CYS A 322 -36.24 4.68 17.13
CA CYS A 322 -35.50 5.43 16.12
C CYS A 322 -36.55 6.15 15.27
N PRO A 323 -36.56 7.50 15.20
CA PRO A 323 -37.45 8.21 14.30
C PRO A 323 -36.92 8.12 12.86
N PRO A 324 -37.81 8.22 11.84
CA PRO A 324 -37.39 8.15 10.44
C PRO A 324 -36.67 9.45 10.06
N HIS A 325 -35.44 9.32 9.55
CA HIS A 325 -34.86 10.37 8.73
C HIS A 325 -35.42 10.23 7.31
N SER A 326 -36.27 11.18 6.94
CA SER A 326 -36.65 11.44 5.57
C SER A 326 -35.51 12.19 4.84
N ASP A 327 -35.47 11.98 3.53
CA ASP A 327 -34.93 12.88 2.51
C ASP A 327 -33.41 12.90 2.28
N LEU A 328 -32.96 11.96 1.45
CA LEU A 328 -31.90 12.19 0.47
C LEU A 328 -32.24 11.40 -0.79
N GLU A 329 -33.13 12.00 -1.60
CA GLU A 329 -33.36 11.60 -2.98
C GLU A 329 -32.08 11.82 -3.79
N LEU A 330 -31.47 10.73 -4.25
CA LEU A 330 -30.59 10.77 -5.42
C LEU A 330 -31.28 9.98 -6.54
N SER A 331 -31.83 10.74 -7.46
CA SER A 331 -32.51 10.27 -8.67
C SER A 331 -31.50 9.65 -9.65
N ALA A 332 -31.69 8.36 -9.94
CA ALA A 332 -31.24 7.75 -11.19
C ALA A 332 -32.30 6.73 -11.63
N ALA A 333 -33.05 7.13 -12.65
CA ALA A 333 -34.08 6.32 -13.27
C ALA A 333 -33.50 5.30 -14.26
N ALA A 334 -34.15 4.13 -14.28
CA ALA A 334 -34.31 3.16 -15.37
C ALA A 334 -33.13 2.24 -15.74
N ASN A 335 -33.20 0.98 -15.29
CA ASN A 335 -33.84 -0.08 -16.08
C ASN A 335 -34.12 -1.32 -15.21
N GLY A 336 -35.32 -1.86 -15.34
CA GLY A 336 -35.87 -2.90 -14.48
C GLY A 336 -35.42 -4.33 -14.80
N GLY A 337 -35.57 -5.20 -13.80
CA GLY A 337 -35.51 -6.65 -13.96
C GLY A 337 -35.08 -7.39 -12.70
N LEU A 338 -36.07 -7.84 -11.92
CA LEU A 338 -36.01 -8.80 -10.80
C LEU A 338 -35.01 -8.52 -9.66
N HIS A 339 -35.45 -7.70 -8.70
CA HIS A 339 -34.96 -7.77 -7.33
C HIS A 339 -35.82 -8.77 -6.55
N GLN A 340 -35.22 -9.87 -6.14
CA GLN A 340 -35.81 -10.80 -5.18
C GLN A 340 -35.57 -10.19 -3.80
N ASP A 341 -36.65 -9.75 -3.13
CA ASP A 341 -36.59 -9.11 -1.83
C ASP A 341 -35.98 -10.07 -0.80
N TYR A 342 -34.77 -9.75 -0.36
CA TYR A 342 -34.15 -10.36 0.81
C TYR A 342 -34.85 -9.81 2.06
N VAL A 343 -35.88 -10.52 2.50
CA VAL A 343 -36.45 -10.35 3.83
C VAL A 343 -35.48 -10.97 4.84
N PRO A 344 -34.92 -10.23 5.81
CA PRO A 344 -34.18 -10.86 6.89
C PRO A 344 -35.17 -11.75 7.64
N SER A 345 -34.96 -13.06 7.62
CA SER A 345 -35.75 -13.97 8.42
C SER A 345 -35.64 -13.57 9.88
N SER A 346 -36.76 -13.12 10.42
CA SER A 346 -36.97 -12.94 11.84
C SER A 346 -36.61 -14.26 12.52
N GLN A 347 -35.47 -14.29 13.20
CA GLN A 347 -35.08 -15.42 14.01
C GLN A 347 -36.14 -15.62 15.09
N THR A 348 -36.79 -16.76 14.97
CA THR A 348 -37.68 -17.36 15.95
C THR A 348 -37.00 -17.42 17.31
N SER A 349 -37.66 -16.85 18.30
CA SER A 349 -37.45 -17.09 19.72
C SER A 349 -37.45 -18.60 19.99
N GLY A 350 -36.25 -19.15 20.21
CA GLY A 350 -36.04 -20.55 20.53
C GLY A 350 -35.03 -20.67 21.67
N SER A 351 -35.53 -21.18 22.80
CA SER A 351 -34.82 -21.98 23.80
C SER A 351 -33.47 -21.46 24.34
N SER A 352 -33.52 -20.97 25.58
CA SER A 352 -32.42 -21.03 26.53
C SER A 352 -31.95 -22.48 26.72
N ASP A 353 -30.90 -22.89 26.02
CA ASP A 353 -30.12 -24.07 26.40
C ASP A 353 -28.69 -24.02 25.85
N GLY A 354 -27.73 -23.91 26.77
CA GLY A 354 -26.36 -24.44 26.66
C GLY A 354 -25.52 -24.21 25.40
N THR A 355 -25.60 -23.08 24.69
CA THR A 355 -24.67 -22.82 23.58
C THR A 355 -23.25 -22.61 24.14
N PRO A 356 -22.23 -23.37 23.70
CA PRO A 356 -20.86 -23.11 24.11
C PRO A 356 -20.51 -21.69 23.68
N THR A 357 -20.17 -20.84 24.63
CA THR A 357 -19.75 -19.47 24.37
C THR A 357 -18.52 -19.56 23.48
N GLN A 358 -18.68 -19.26 22.18
CA GLN A 358 -17.59 -19.28 21.21
C GLN A 358 -16.39 -18.56 21.83
N LYS A 359 -15.23 -19.22 21.87
CA LYS A 359 -14.05 -18.63 22.50
C LYS A 359 -13.50 -17.57 21.57
N ARG A 360 -12.92 -16.51 22.15
CA ARG A 360 -12.33 -15.43 21.37
C ARG A 360 -11.26 -15.97 20.41
N ALA A 361 -10.49 -16.98 20.81
CA ALA A 361 -9.49 -17.64 19.96
C ALA A 361 -10.08 -18.45 18.77
N GLU A 362 -11.37 -18.77 18.81
CA GLU A 362 -12.09 -19.48 17.73
C GLU A 362 -12.76 -18.49 16.77
N LEU A 363 -12.62 -17.18 17.01
CA LEU A 363 -13.16 -16.14 16.14
C LEU A 363 -12.25 -15.97 14.92
N GLY A 364 -12.56 -16.69 13.85
CA GLY A 364 -11.93 -16.54 12.54
C GLY A 364 -12.75 -15.69 11.58
N GLY A 365 -12.37 -15.66 10.30
CA GLY A 365 -13.17 -15.02 9.25
C GLY A 365 -13.04 -13.49 9.18
N ILE A 366 -13.06 -12.98 7.96
CA ILE A 366 -12.74 -11.58 7.63
C ILE A 366 -13.84 -10.91 6.78
N CYS A 367 -14.74 -11.72 6.21
CA CYS A 367 -15.68 -11.30 5.16
C CYS A 367 -17.10 -11.01 5.67
N CYS A 368 -17.65 -11.95 6.44
CA CYS A 368 -19.02 -11.92 6.96
C CYS A 368 -19.07 -12.66 8.30
N GLU A 369 -20.16 -12.52 9.05
CA GLU A 369 -20.37 -13.31 10.26
C GLU A 369 -20.40 -14.81 9.99
N CYS A 370 -20.85 -15.23 8.79
CA CYS A 370 -20.77 -16.61 8.33
C CYS A 370 -19.34 -17.16 8.27
N CYS A 371 -18.34 -16.31 8.06
CA CYS A 371 -16.94 -16.71 8.01
C CYS A 371 -16.38 -17.02 9.42
N ASN A 372 -17.06 -16.62 10.51
CA ASN A 372 -16.57 -16.80 11.88
C ASN A 372 -16.55 -18.26 12.32
N GLU A 373 -17.47 -19.08 11.81
CA GLU A 373 -17.55 -20.52 12.12
C GLU A 373 -16.55 -21.35 11.31
N TRP A 374 -16.01 -20.77 10.23
CA TRP A 374 -15.07 -21.40 9.31
C TRP A 374 -13.61 -21.13 9.70
N ALA A 375 -13.35 -20.74 10.96
CA ALA A 375 -12.02 -20.44 11.49
C ALA A 375 -10.97 -21.55 11.25
N HIS A 376 -11.43 -22.78 11.02
CA HIS A 376 -10.60 -23.96 10.76
C HIS A 376 -10.09 -24.10 9.31
N GLY A 377 -10.46 -23.18 8.40
CA GLY A 377 -10.14 -23.26 6.97
C GLY A 377 -8.74 -22.75 6.56
N GLY A 378 -7.90 -22.28 7.49
CA GLY A 378 -6.49 -21.94 7.23
C GLY A 378 -6.21 -20.68 6.40
N VAL A 379 -7.19 -20.11 5.68
CA VAL A 379 -6.95 -18.98 4.76
C VAL A 379 -6.90 -17.61 5.47
N CYS A 380 -7.59 -17.46 6.61
CA CYS A 380 -7.83 -16.13 7.21
C CYS A 380 -7.28 -15.96 8.63
N GLY A 381 -6.67 -17.00 9.20
CA GLY A 381 -6.24 -17.01 10.60
C GLY A 381 -7.42 -16.99 11.58
N ALA A 382 -7.09 -16.87 12.87
CA ALA A 382 -8.06 -16.78 13.96
C ALA A 382 -7.57 -15.76 14.99
N PHE A 383 -8.49 -15.10 15.67
CA PHE A 383 -8.15 -14.05 16.62
C PHE A 383 -7.14 -14.53 17.69
N PRO A 384 -6.14 -13.70 18.04
CA PRO A 384 -5.88 -12.37 17.49
C PRO A 384 -5.01 -12.41 16.22
N ASN A 385 -4.56 -13.59 15.81
CA ASN A 385 -3.65 -13.81 14.67
C ASN A 385 -4.47 -13.97 13.38
N THR A 386 -5.25 -12.95 13.05
CA THR A 386 -5.95 -12.86 11.76
C THR A 386 -4.98 -12.37 10.69
N HIS A 387 -5.02 -12.95 9.49
CA HIS A 387 -4.21 -12.46 8.37
C HIS A 387 -4.58 -10.99 8.05
N THR A 388 -3.60 -10.10 8.07
CA THR A 388 -3.78 -8.65 7.86
C THR A 388 -3.93 -8.26 6.39
N VAL A 389 -3.69 -9.22 5.48
CA VAL A 389 -3.84 -9.04 4.02
C VAL A 389 -5.24 -8.53 3.64
N ASN A 390 -6.23 -8.79 4.49
CA ASN A 390 -7.57 -8.23 4.35
C ASN A 390 -7.85 -7.28 5.53
N GLN A 391 -7.70 -5.97 5.31
CA GLN A 391 -8.01 -4.90 6.28
C GLN A 391 -9.50 -4.81 6.67
N PHE A 392 -10.30 -5.82 6.32
CA PHE A 392 -11.72 -5.89 6.62
C PHE A 392 -11.92 -6.80 7.82
N PHE A 393 -12.25 -6.18 8.96
CA PHE A 393 -12.71 -6.91 10.13
C PHE A 393 -14.22 -6.89 10.17
N THR A 394 -14.83 -8.03 10.51
CA THR A 394 -16.24 -8.02 10.92
C THR A 394 -16.38 -7.12 12.17
N PRO A 395 -17.53 -6.47 12.39
CA PRO A 395 -17.75 -5.67 13.60
C PRO A 395 -17.44 -6.44 14.90
N LYS A 396 -17.66 -7.77 14.90
CA LYS A 396 -17.37 -8.67 16.01
C LYS A 396 -15.87 -8.86 16.26
N VAL A 397 -15.08 -9.13 15.20
CA VAL A 397 -13.62 -9.24 15.27
C VAL A 397 -13.01 -7.90 15.71
N TRP A 398 -13.45 -6.81 15.10
CA TRP A 398 -13.04 -5.45 15.48
C TRP A 398 -13.31 -5.14 16.95
N ALA A 399 -14.50 -5.47 17.46
CA ALA A 399 -14.86 -5.25 18.85
C ALA A 399 -13.96 -5.99 19.82
N ASN A 400 -13.57 -7.22 19.49
CA ASN A 400 -12.66 -8.02 20.32
C ASN A 400 -11.22 -7.52 20.25
N PHE A 401 -10.75 -6.98 19.11
CA PHE A 401 -9.46 -6.27 19.03
C PHE A 401 -9.45 -4.99 19.88
N CYS A 402 -10.52 -4.19 19.83
CA CYS A 402 -10.66 -2.99 20.65
C CYS A 402 -10.53 -3.30 22.14
N ARG A 403 -11.18 -4.38 22.61
CA ARG A 403 -11.12 -4.81 24.01
C ARG A 403 -9.78 -5.41 24.37
N LEU A 404 -9.16 -6.21 23.50
CA LEU A 404 -7.81 -6.70 23.73
C LEU A 404 -6.81 -5.53 23.89
N GLY A 405 -6.94 -4.48 23.08
CA GLY A 405 -6.16 -3.24 23.23
C GLY A 405 -6.34 -2.56 24.60
N ARG A 406 -7.53 -2.64 25.20
CA ARG A 406 -7.78 -2.13 26.57
C ARG A 406 -7.25 -3.06 27.65
N GLU A 407 -7.47 -4.37 27.51
CA GLU A 407 -6.98 -5.40 28.44
C GLU A 407 -5.45 -5.30 28.57
N THR A 408 -4.75 -5.18 27.44
CA THR A 408 -3.29 -4.97 27.38
C THR A 408 -2.83 -3.62 27.96
N ARG A 409 -3.69 -2.59 27.95
CA ARG A 409 -3.42 -1.31 28.63
C ARG A 409 -3.54 -1.42 30.15
N LEU A 410 -4.56 -2.11 30.67
CA LEU A 410 -4.83 -2.20 32.11
C LEU A 410 -3.78 -3.05 32.86
N HIS A 411 -3.19 -4.05 32.22
CA HIS A 411 -2.05 -4.79 32.78
C HIS A 411 -0.76 -3.96 32.92
N LYS A 412 -0.71 -2.73 32.38
CA LYS A 412 0.42 -1.81 32.54
C LYS A 412 0.33 -0.93 33.79
N THR A 413 -0.84 -0.80 34.43
CA THR A 413 -1.04 0.05 35.62
C THR A 413 -0.89 -0.69 36.95
N SER A 414 -0.67 -2.00 36.93
CA SER A 414 -0.46 -2.85 38.11
C SER A 414 1.01 -3.22 38.36
N ILE A 415 1.94 -2.57 37.67
CA ILE A 415 3.40 -2.63 37.87
C ILE A 415 3.85 -1.17 38.04
#